data_AF-A0A2M7PL31-F1
#
_entry.id   AF-A0A2M7PL31-F1
#
_cell.length_a   1.000
_cell.length_b   1.000
_cell.length_c   1.000
_cell.angle_alpha   90.00
_cell.angle_beta   90.00
_cell.angle_gamma   90.00
#
_symmetry.space_group_name_H-M   'P 1'
#
loop_
_entity.id
_entity.type
_entity.pdbx_description
1 polymer ?
#
loop_
_entity_poly.entity_id
_entity_poly.type
_entity_poly.pdbx_seq_one_letter_code
_entity_poly.pdbx_strand_id
1 'polypeptide(L)'
;MLTDQIVKGLLENDYHVIKFIYKSYYKAVKNFVTNHGGSNRDASDIFQESILVVFEKLRQDPALIQKNFPSYLFGVSKYLWKQ
;
A
#
# COMPACT_ATOMS: atom_id res chain seq x y z
N MET A 1 -5.16 -0.41 12.98
CA MET A 1 -5.69 0.95 12.76
C MET A 1 -6.87 0.88 11.82
N LEU A 2 -7.84 1.76 12.00
CA LEU A 2 -8.95 1.94 11.06
C LEU A 2 -8.47 2.67 9.80
N THR A 3 -9.21 2.54 8.69
CA THR A 3 -8.87 3.22 7.42
C THR A 3 -8.61 4.70 7.61
N ASP A 4 -9.48 5.42 8.32
CA ASP A 4 -9.35 6.87 8.51
C ASP A 4 -8.07 7.25 9.27
N GLN A 5 -7.66 6.43 10.25
CA GLN A 5 -6.41 6.64 10.98
C GLN A 5 -5.19 6.39 10.09
N ILE A 6 -5.26 5.39 9.21
CA ILE A 6 -4.21 5.09 8.24
C ILE A 6 -4.09 6.24 7.24
N VAL A 7 -5.21 6.68 6.67
CA VAL A 7 -5.25 7.78 5.69
C VAL A 7 -4.68 9.06 6.30
N LYS A 8 -5.16 9.44 7.48
CA LYS A 8 -4.69 10.63 8.19
C LYS A 8 -3.18 10.54 8.46
N GLY A 9 -2.71 9.45 9.07
CA GLY A 9 -1.29 9.33 9.40
C GLY A 9 -0.38 9.23 8.19
N LEU A 10 -0.84 8.65 7.08
CA LEU A 10 -0.07 8.62 5.84
C LEU A 10 0.07 10.02 5.22
N LEU A 11 -0.99 10.84 5.26
CA LEU A 11 -0.95 12.25 4.82
C LEU A 11 -0.07 13.13 5.73
N GLU A 12 0.01 12.80 7.02
CA GLU A 12 0.86 13.51 8.01
C GLU A 12 2.31 13.00 8.05
N ASN A 13 2.69 12.03 7.19
CA ASN A 13 3.98 11.35 7.22
C ASN A 13 4.32 10.71 8.59
N ASP A 14 3.32 10.20 9.30
CA ASP A 14 3.52 9.54 10.59
C ASP A 14 4.26 8.21 10.42
N TYR A 15 5.50 8.17 10.92
CA TYR A 15 6.36 6.99 10.92
C TYR A 15 5.69 5.74 11.52
N HIS A 16 4.87 5.89 12.57
CA HIS A 16 4.19 4.76 13.20
C HIS A 16 3.14 4.16 12.28
N VAL A 17 2.43 5.00 11.53
CA VAL A 17 1.45 4.56 10.53
C VAL A 17 2.13 3.88 9.35
N ILE A 18 3.21 4.46 8.82
CA ILE A 18 3.98 3.85 7.73
C ILE A 18 4.53 2.48 8.16
N LYS A 19 5.09 2.38 9.38
CA LYS A 19 5.58 1.12 9.94
C LYS A 19 4.46 0.11 10.16
N PHE A 20 3.28 0.56 10.59
CA PHE A 20 2.09 -0.28 10.71
C PHE A 20 1.67 -0.83 9.35
N ILE A 21 1.53 0.02 8.33
CA ILE A 21 1.17 -0.38 6.96
C ILE A 21 2.12 -1.46 6.45
N TYR A 22 3.44 -1.25 6.60
CA TYR A 22 4.43 -2.24 6.18
C TYR A 22 4.25 -3.57 6.91
N LYS A 23 4.19 -3.56 8.24
CA LYS A 23 4.05 -4.79 9.05
C LYS A 23 2.74 -5.53 8.76
N SER A 24 1.66 -4.81 8.51
CA SER A 24 0.32 -5.37 8.35
C SER A 24 0.05 -5.90 6.94
N TYR A 25 0.58 -5.24 5.89
CA TYR A 25 0.12 -5.49 4.52
C TYR A 25 1.22 -6.02 3.58
N TYR A 26 2.50 -5.85 3.92
CA TYR A 26 3.60 -6.29 3.05
C TYR A 26 3.55 -7.78 2.75
N LYS A 27 3.23 -8.63 3.74
CA LYS A 27 3.19 -10.09 3.56
C LYS A 27 2.22 -10.51 2.44
N ALA A 28 1.07 -9.83 2.31
CA ALA A 28 0.09 -10.15 1.27
C ALA A 28 0.62 -9.80 -0.13
N VAL A 29 1.23 -8.62 -0.29
CA VAL A 29 1.86 -8.20 -1.54
C VAL A 29 3.03 -9.10 -1.89
N LYS A 30 3.89 -9.43 -0.92
CA LYS A 30 5.02 -10.34 -1.11
C LYS A 30 4.56 -11.69 -1.63
N ASN A 31 3.60 -12.32 -0.95
CA ASN A 31 3.07 -13.61 -1.36
C ASN A 31 2.46 -13.55 -2.77
N PHE A 32 1.74 -12.46 -3.09
CA PHE A 32 1.20 -12.27 -4.43
C PHE A 32 2.32 -12.21 -5.48
N VAL A 33 3.31 -11.33 -5.32
CA VAL A 33 4.41 -11.15 -6.28
C VAL A 33 5.22 -12.44 -6.44
N THR A 34 5.58 -13.11 -5.34
CA THR A 34 6.35 -14.36 -5.40
C THR A 34 5.58 -15.51 -6.05
N ASN A 35 4.26 -15.57 -5.84
CA ASN A 35 3.42 -16.58 -6.49
C ASN A 35 3.23 -16.33 -7.99
N HIS A 36 3.63 -15.15 -8.48
CA HIS A 36 3.55 -14.78 -9.90
C HIS A 36 4.94 -14.64 -10.53
N GLY A 37 5.97 -15.27 -9.95
CA GLY A 37 7.31 -15.35 -10.52
C GLY A 37 8.27 -14.24 -10.11
N GLY A 38 7.85 -13.31 -9.26
CA GLY A 38 8.72 -12.28 -8.71
C GLY A 38 9.58 -12.76 -7.53
N SER A 39 10.62 -12.00 -7.23
CA SER A 39 11.49 -12.20 -6.08
C SER A 39 11.02 -11.41 -4.84
N ASN A 40 11.68 -11.65 -3.70
CA ASN A 40 11.46 -10.81 -2.52
C ASN A 40 11.87 -9.33 -2.74
N ARG A 41 12.80 -9.06 -3.68
CA ARG A 41 13.19 -7.70 -4.04
C ARG A 41 12.06 -7.03 -4.81
N ASP A 42 11.55 -7.70 -5.85
CA ASP A 42 10.42 -7.19 -6.65
C ASP A 42 9.19 -6.94 -5.77
N ALA A 43 8.93 -7.82 -4.79
CA ALA A 43 7.88 -7.60 -3.81
C ALA A 43 8.07 -6.33 -2.97
N SER A 44 9.31 -6.03 -2.57
CA SER A 44 9.63 -4.82 -1.82
C SER A 44 9.43 -3.57 -2.68
N ASP A 45 9.91 -3.61 -3.91
CA ASP A 45 9.83 -2.52 -4.88
C ASP A 45 8.35 -2.22 -5.21
N ILE A 46 7.57 -3.24 -5.55
CA ILE A 46 6.13 -3.13 -5.80
C ILE A 46 5.39 -2.57 -4.59
N PHE A 47 5.73 -3.00 -3.38
CA PHE A 47 5.07 -2.50 -2.18
C PHE A 47 5.36 -1.01 -1.94
N GLN A 48 6.63 -0.60 -2.11
CA GLN A 48 7.04 0.79 -1.97
C GLN A 48 6.36 1.68 -3.02
N GLU A 49 6.39 1.30 -4.29
CA GLU A 49 5.70 2.01 -5.36
C GLU A 49 4.19 2.09 -5.12
N SER A 50 3.58 1.00 -4.66
CA SER A 50 2.15 0.99 -4.33
C SER A 50 1.80 2.01 -3.26
N ILE A 51 2.61 2.12 -2.20
CA ILE A 51 2.40 3.11 -1.15
C ILE A 51 2.55 4.53 -1.70
N LEU A 52 3.54 4.78 -2.56
CA LEU A 52 3.73 6.10 -3.18
C LEU A 52 2.52 6.50 -4.04
N VAL A 53 2.02 5.59 -4.87
CA VAL A 53 0.81 5.83 -5.67
C VAL A 53 -0.40 6.12 -4.78
N VAL A 54 -0.59 5.34 -3.71
CA VAL A 54 -1.67 5.56 -2.74
C VAL A 54 -1.54 6.92 -2.06
N PHE A 55 -0.33 7.31 -1.64
CA PHE A 55 -0.06 8.59 -1.00
C PHE A 55 -0.38 9.77 -1.93
N GLU A 56 0.06 9.73 -3.19
CA GLU A 56 -0.25 10.78 -4.17
C GLU A 56 -1.76 10.87 -4.44
N LYS A 57 -2.47 9.73 -4.50
CA LYS A 57 -3.92 9.71 -4.66
C LYS A 57 -4.64 10.32 -3.46
N LEU A 58 -4.22 10.01 -2.23
CA LEU A 58 -4.78 10.62 -1.02
C LEU A 58 -4.54 12.12 -0.96
N ARG A 59 -3.39 12.60 -1.42
CA ARG A 59 -3.11 14.04 -1.48
C ARG A 59 -4.03 14.79 -2.45
N GLN A 60 -4.48 14.12 -3.51
CA GLN A 60 -5.42 14.70 -4.48
C GLN A 60 -6.87 14.62 -3.99
N ASP A 61 -7.27 13.47 -3.45
CA ASP A 61 -8.60 13.23 -2.93
C ASP A 61 -8.56 12.20 -1.76
N PRO A 62 -8.57 12.66 -0.50
CA PRO A 62 -8.60 11.79 0.66
C PRO A 62 -9.86 10.90 0.74
N ALA A 63 -10.97 11.29 0.10
CA ALA A 63 -12.22 10.53 0.14
C ALA A 63 -12.18 9.27 -0.74
N LEU A 64 -11.25 9.22 -1.70
CA LEU A 64 -11.12 8.14 -2.69
C LEU A 64 -10.89 6.75 -2.06
N ILE A 65 -10.23 6.70 -0.90
CA ILE A 65 -9.73 5.44 -0.30
C ILE A 65 -10.50 5.07 1.00
N GLN A 66 -11.48 5.88 1.42
CA GLN A 66 -12.10 5.77 2.75
C GLN A 66 -12.83 4.45 3.01
N LYS A 67 -13.23 3.68 1.97
CA LYS A 67 -13.99 2.45 2.18
C LYS A 67 -13.15 1.25 2.63
N ASN A 68 -11.90 1.10 2.17
CA ASN A 68 -11.03 -0.02 2.54
C ASN A 68 -9.58 0.20 2.05
N PHE A 69 -8.73 0.82 2.89
CA PHE A 69 -7.32 1.04 2.55
C PHE A 69 -6.56 -0.25 2.18
N PRO A 70 -6.65 -1.36 2.95
CA PRO A 70 -5.94 -2.61 2.61
C PRO A 70 -6.27 -3.13 1.20
N SER A 71 -7.55 -3.11 0.83
CA SER A 71 -7.99 -3.60 -0.49
C SER A 71 -7.53 -2.69 -1.61
N TYR A 72 -7.57 -1.37 -1.39
CA TYR A 72 -7.08 -0.40 -2.36
C TYR A 72 -5.57 -0.55 -2.58
N LEU A 73 -4.78 -0.58 -1.51
CA LEU A 73 -3.33 -0.79 -1.57
C LEU A 73 -3.00 -2.09 -2.33
N PHE A 74 -3.66 -3.19 -1.98
CA PHE A 74 -3.43 -4.46 -2.67
C PHE A 74 -3.86 -4.44 -4.14
N GLY A 75 -4.93 -3.72 -4.48
CA GLY A 75 -5.35 -3.48 -5.86
C GLY A 75 -4.30 -2.73 -6.68
N VAL A 76 -3.72 -1.67 -6.11
CA VAL A 76 -2.61 -0.92 -6.72
C VAL A 76 -1.40 -1.84 -6.93
N SER A 77 -1.02 -2.64 -5.94
CA SER A 77 0.11 -3.58 -6.07
C SER A 77 -0.10 -4.60 -7.20
N LYS A 78 -1.32 -5.15 -7.33
CA LYS A 78 -1.63 -6.06 -8.44
C LYS A 78 -1.58 -5.39 -9.80
N TYR A 79 -2.01 -4.12 -9.86
CA TYR A 79 -1.97 -3.35 -11.10
C TYR A 79 -0.52 -3.08 -11.51
N LEU A 80 0.32 -2.60 -10.60
CA LEU A 80 1.74 -2.33 -10.86
C LEU A 80 2.51 -3.59 -11.28
N TRP A 81 2.27 -4.73 -10.63
CA TRP A 81 2.94 -5.98 -11.00
C TRP A 81 2.58 -6.50 -12.40
N LYS A 82 1.40 -6.14 -12.93
CA LYS A 82 0.92 -6.58 -14.23
C LYS A 82 1.32 -5.65 -15.38
N GLN A 83 1.97 -4.52 -15.08
CA GLN A 83 2.45 -3.58 -16.09
C GLN A 83 3.70 -4.10 -16.80
#